data_AF-A0A3D2FS30-F1
#
_entry.id   AF-A0A3D2FS30-F1
#
_cell.length_a   1.000
_cell.length_b   1.000
_cell.length_c   1.000
_cell.angle_alpha   90.00
_cell.angle_beta   90.00
_cell.angle_gamma   90.00
#
_symmetry.space_group_name_H-M   'P 1'
#
loop_
_entity.id
_entity.type
_entity.pdbx_description
1 polymer ?
#
loop_
_entity_poly.entity_id
_entity_poly.type
_entity_poly.pdbx_seq_one_letter_code
_entity_poly.pdbx_strand_id
1 'polypeptide(L)'
;MSQAIEIQNKVPFGQKVVFGLGMLANQMFPAALGILMIVLVQNLGFPPLLWGIIFFLPRVFDAITDPIMGFISDNTRSKWGRRRQWVFLGAVIMGASFCLMWQLYPENGLNYNFTYFLFYSFVFYLG
;
A
#
# COMPACT_ATOMS: atom_id res chain seq x y z
N MET A 1 -49.56 -0.05 -11.19
CA MET A 1 -49.06 0.04 -9.81
C MET A 1 -47.74 -0.72 -9.75
N SER A 2 -46.61 -0.04 -9.96
CA SER A 2 -45.26 -0.62 -9.86
C SER A 2 -44.72 -0.30 -8.48
N GLN A 3 -44.40 -1.33 -7.70
CA GLN A 3 -44.00 -1.19 -6.30
C GLN A 3 -42.70 -0.38 -6.19
N ALA A 4 -42.73 0.66 -5.36
CA ALA A 4 -41.53 1.41 -4.99
C ALA A 4 -40.56 0.47 -4.25
N ILE A 5 -39.35 0.35 -4.77
CA ILE A 5 -38.25 -0.36 -4.11
C ILE A 5 -37.90 0.47 -2.87
N GLU A 6 -38.30 0.04 -1.68
CA GLU A 6 -37.80 0.61 -0.44
C GLU A 6 -36.31 0.27 -0.31
N ILE A 7 -35.44 1.21 -0.69
CA ILE A 7 -34.00 1.14 -0.41
C ILE A 7 -33.78 1.55 1.04
N GLN A 8 -34.32 0.79 1.99
CA GLN A 8 -34.02 0.96 3.41
C GLN A 8 -32.94 -0.03 3.84
N ASN A 9 -31.69 0.26 3.45
CA ASN A 9 -30.52 -0.36 4.06
C ASN A 9 -29.60 0.75 4.58
N LYS A 10 -29.96 1.32 5.74
CA LYS A 10 -29.03 2.14 6.51
C LYS A 10 -27.83 1.27 6.85
N VAL A 11 -26.68 1.57 6.24
CA VAL A 11 -25.43 0.87 6.50
C VAL A 11 -25.17 0.92 8.02
N PRO A 12 -25.00 -0.23 8.70
CA PRO A 12 -24.78 -0.27 10.13
C PRO A 12 -23.57 0.58 10.51
N PHE A 13 -23.67 1.30 11.63
CA PHE A 13 -22.65 2.27 12.04
C PHE A 13 -21.25 1.65 12.13
N GLY A 14 -21.14 0.40 12.56
CA GLY A 14 -19.87 -0.33 12.60
C GLY A 14 -19.18 -0.46 11.23
N GLN A 15 -19.93 -0.67 10.14
CA GLN A 15 -19.35 -0.70 8.80
C GLN A 15 -18.82 0.67 8.36
N LYS A 16 -19.47 1.77 8.78
CA LYS A 16 -18.98 3.13 8.49
C LYS A 16 -17.66 3.41 9.21
N VAL A 17 -17.54 2.99 10.46
CA VAL A 17 -16.31 3.16 11.25
C VAL A 17 -15.16 2.33 10.67
N VAL A 18 -15.41 1.06 10.33
CA VAL A 18 -14.40 0.18 9.71
C VAL A 18 -13.95 0.72 8.35
N PHE A 19 -14.88 1.23 7.55
CA PHE A 19 -14.55 1.85 6.27
C PHE A 19 -13.72 3.14 6.46
N GLY A 20 -14.08 3.98 7.43
CA GLY A 20 -13.33 5.18 7.78
C GLY A 20 -11.91 4.87 8.25
N LEU A 21 -11.72 3.85 9.09
CA LEU A 21 -10.40 3.40 9.52
C LEU A 21 -9.55 2.89 8.34
N GLY A 22 -10.16 2.14 7.42
CA GLY A 22 -9.47 1.69 6.20
C GLY A 22 -9.03 2.87 5.31
N MET A 23 -9.90 3.86 5.11
CA MET A 23 -9.57 5.07 4.36
C MET A 23 -8.47 5.89 5.05
N LEU A 24 -8.48 5.98 6.37
CA LEU A 24 -7.44 6.65 7.13
C LEU A 24 -6.09 5.97 6.92
N ALA A 25 -6.03 4.65 7.03
CA ALA A 25 -4.81 3.89 6.75
C ALA A 25 -4.31 4.15 5.33
N ASN A 26 -5.20 4.10 4.33
CA ASN A 26 -4.87 4.38 2.93
C ASN A 26 -4.23 5.77 2.73
N GLN A 27 -4.67 6.78 3.47
CA GLN A 27 -4.09 8.13 3.41
C GLN A 27 -2.79 8.28 4.22
N MET A 28 -2.60 7.50 5.27
CA MET A 28 -1.38 7.55 6.09
C MET A 28 -0.17 6.99 5.37
N PHE A 29 -0.32 5.97 4.52
CA PHE A 29 0.81 5.33 3.84
C PHE A 29 1.59 6.29 2.92
N PRO A 30 0.96 7.06 2.01
CA PRO A 30 1.66 8.07 1.22
C PRO A 30 2.34 9.14 2.08
N ALA A 31 1.70 9.54 3.20
CA ALA A 31 2.28 10.51 4.11
C ALA A 31 3.53 9.96 4.82
N ALA A 32 3.51 8.70 5.25
CA ALA A 32 4.64 8.02 5.86
C ALA A 32 5.81 7.85 4.88
N LEU A 33 5.54 7.49 3.63
CA LEU A 33 6.55 7.47 2.56
C LEU A 33 7.17 8.85 2.31
N GLY A 34 6.38 9.92 2.44
CA GLY A 34 6.86 11.30 2.42
C GLY A 34 7.83 11.61 3.56
N ILE A 35 7.62 11.08 4.77
CA ILE A 35 8.54 11.25 5.91
C ILE A 35 9.85 10.46 5.68
N LEU A 36 9.78 9.27 5.07
CA LEU A 36 10.96 8.47 4.76
C LEU A 36 11.94 9.19 3.81
N MET A 37 11.46 10.13 2.98
CA MET A 37 12.33 11.02 2.20
C MET A 37 13.32 11.79 3.07
N ILE A 38 12.85 12.33 4.19
CA ILE A 38 13.69 13.08 5.14
C ILE A 38 14.75 12.15 5.73
N VAL A 39 14.38 10.93 6.11
CA VAL A 39 15.31 9.95 6.68
C VAL A 39 16.38 9.53 5.67
N LEU A 40 15.99 9.24 4.43
CA LEU A 40 16.92 8.80 3.38
C LEU A 40 17.90 9.91 2.96
N VAL A 41 17.41 11.14 2.79
CA VAL A 41 18.23 12.25 2.30
C VAL A 41 19.03 12.92 3.42
N GLN A 42 18.41 13.18 4.59
CA GLN A 42 19.06 13.92 5.68
C GLN A 42 19.88 13.03 6.62
N ASN A 43 19.40 11.82 6.96
CA ASN A 43 20.12 10.95 7.90
C ASN A 43 21.09 9.99 7.20
N LEU A 44 20.73 9.48 6.02
CA LEU A 44 21.55 8.50 5.27
C LEU A 44 22.38 9.14 4.15
N GLY A 45 22.22 10.44 3.90
CA GLY A 45 23.02 11.19 2.92
C GLY A 45 22.79 10.75 1.47
N PHE A 46 21.62 10.20 1.14
CA PHE A 46 21.35 9.76 -0.23
C PHE A 46 21.34 10.96 -1.19
N PRO A 47 22.00 10.87 -2.36
CA PRO A 47 21.85 11.84 -3.44
C PRO A 47 20.37 12.01 -3.81
N PRO A 48 19.89 13.25 -4.04
CA PRO A 48 18.50 13.52 -4.43
C PRO A 48 18.05 12.74 -5.68
N LEU A 49 19.00 12.44 -6.58
CA LEU A 49 18.74 11.67 -7.79
C LEU A 49 18.37 10.21 -7.48
N LEU A 50 19.05 9.57 -6.54
CA LEU A 50 18.72 8.20 -6.12
C LEU A 50 17.38 8.14 -5.38
N TRP A 51 17.06 9.16 -4.59
CA TRP A 51 15.74 9.29 -3.99
C TRP A 51 14.63 9.41 -5.04
N GLY A 52 14.83 10.22 -6.09
CA GLY A 52 13.88 10.35 -7.19
C GLY A 52 13.60 9.01 -7.88
N ILE A 53 14.64 8.19 -8.08
CA ILE A 53 14.51 6.83 -8.64
C ILE A 53 13.69 5.93 -7.71
N ILE A 54 13.99 5.94 -6.40
CA ILE A 54 13.26 5.16 -5.39
C ILE A 54 11.78 5.55 -5.33
N PHE A 55 11.45 6.82 -5.52
CA PHE A 55 10.07 7.27 -5.50
C PHE A 55 9.34 6.98 -6.82
N PHE A 56 10.06 7.03 -7.94
CA PHE A 56 9.49 6.87 -9.27
C PHE A 56 9.27 5.40 -9.67
N LEU A 57 10.25 4.53 -9.47
CA LEU A 57 10.19 3.11 -9.93
C LEU A 57 9.01 2.34 -9.33
N PRO A 58 8.81 2.33 -8.00
CA PRO A 58 7.70 1.62 -7.38
C PRO A 58 6.35 2.17 -7.83
N ARG A 59 6.23 3.48 -8.06
CA ARG A 59 4.99 4.11 -8.54
C ARG A 59 4.67 3.76 -10.00
N VAL A 60 5.67 3.60 -10.85
CA VAL A 60 5.45 3.09 -12.22
C VAL A 60 5.00 1.63 -12.18
N PHE A 61 5.59 0.83 -11.29
CA PHE A 61 5.19 -0.56 -11.09
C PHE A 61 3.76 -0.67 -10.58
N ASP A 62 3.40 0.14 -9.57
CA ASP A 62 2.05 0.26 -9.00
C ASP A 62 0.99 0.55 -10.06
N ALA A 63 1.27 1.49 -10.96
CA ALA A 63 0.37 1.84 -12.07
C ALA A 63 0.08 0.67 -13.03
N ILE A 64 0.95 -0.34 -13.08
CA ILE A 64 0.78 -1.55 -13.88
C ILE A 64 0.11 -2.66 -13.06
N THR A 65 0.48 -2.81 -11.79
CA THR A 65 -0.08 -3.84 -10.91
C THR A 65 -1.53 -3.58 -10.52
N ASP A 66 -1.94 -2.32 -10.39
CA ASP A 66 -3.31 -1.91 -10.06
C ASP A 66 -4.35 -2.49 -11.04
N PRO A 67 -4.24 -2.29 -12.37
CA PRO A 67 -5.12 -2.94 -13.35
C PRO A 67 -5.12 -4.46 -13.24
N ILE A 68 -3.93 -5.07 -13.10
CA ILE A 68 -3.76 -6.53 -13.06
C ILE A 68 -4.51 -7.10 -11.86
N MET A 69 -4.31 -6.52 -10.68
CA MET A 69 -5.03 -6.92 -9.47
C MET A 69 -6.53 -6.69 -9.60
N GLY A 70 -6.96 -5.63 -10.29
CA GLY A 70 -8.36 -5.42 -10.66
C GLY A 70 -8.95 -6.60 -11.45
N PHE A 71 -8.27 -7.03 -12.52
CA PHE A 71 -8.69 -8.18 -13.33
C PHE A 71 -8.69 -9.50 -12.52
N ILE A 72 -7.67 -9.73 -11.69
CA ILE A 72 -7.55 -10.94 -10.87
C ILE A 72 -8.67 -10.99 -9.81
N SER A 73 -8.88 -9.89 -9.09
CA SER A 73 -9.95 -9.75 -8.09
C SER A 73 -11.32 -10.02 -8.73
N ASP A 74 -11.57 -9.43 -9.90
CA ASP A 74 -12.85 -9.58 -10.58
C ASP A 74 -13.05 -10.99 -11.14
N ASN A 75 -12.00 -11.76 -11.47
CA ASN A 75 -12.15 -13.15 -11.92
C ASN A 75 -12.16 -14.20 -10.79
N THR A 76 -11.81 -13.82 -9.54
CA THR A 76 -11.70 -14.78 -8.43
C THR A 76 -13.07 -15.18 -7.87
N ARG A 77 -13.58 -16.38 -8.17
CA ARG A 77 -14.78 -16.95 -7.52
C ARG A 77 -14.38 -17.74 -6.26
N SER A 78 -14.41 -17.09 -5.09
CA SER A 78 -14.10 -17.71 -3.79
C SER A 78 -15.30 -17.78 -2.85
N LYS A 79 -15.34 -18.83 -2.00
CA LYS A 79 -16.40 -19.12 -1.01
C LYS A 79 -16.53 -18.08 0.12
N TRP A 80 -15.52 -17.25 0.35
CA TRP A 80 -15.51 -16.21 1.40
C TRP A 80 -15.68 -14.76 0.87
N GLY A 81 -16.00 -14.62 -0.42
CA GLY A 81 -16.23 -13.34 -1.09
C GLY A 81 -15.07 -12.92 -2.01
N ARG A 82 -15.43 -12.37 -3.17
CA ARG A 82 -14.54 -12.05 -4.32
C ARG A 82 -13.30 -11.21 -3.95
N ARG A 83 -13.46 -10.20 -3.10
CA ARG A 83 -12.42 -9.20 -2.77
C ARG A 83 -11.78 -9.35 -1.39
N ARG A 84 -12.43 -10.05 -0.45
CA ARG A 84 -12.04 -10.00 0.98
C ARG A 84 -10.71 -10.71 1.26
N GLN A 85 -10.41 -11.78 0.53
CA GLN A 85 -9.15 -12.54 0.69
C GLN A 85 -7.94 -11.75 0.16
N TRP A 86 -8.08 -11.12 -1.00
CA TRP A 86 -7.04 -10.28 -1.59
C TRP A 86 -6.73 -9.05 -0.73
N VAL A 87 -7.76 -8.36 -0.22
CA VAL A 87 -7.57 -7.21 0.69
C VAL A 87 -6.88 -7.62 2.00
N PHE A 88 -7.21 -8.79 2.56
CA PHE A 88 -6.58 -9.26 3.79
C PHE A 88 -5.12 -9.67 3.58
N LEU A 89 -4.84 -10.41 2.50
CA LEU A 89 -3.48 -10.81 2.16
C LEU A 89 -2.61 -9.58 1.85
N GLY A 90 -3.16 -8.64 1.08
CA GLY A 90 -2.54 -7.37 0.78
C GLY A 90 -2.22 -6.56 2.03
N ALA A 91 -3.20 -6.37 2.92
CA ALA A 91 -2.99 -5.66 4.19
C ALA A 91 -1.88 -6.28 5.07
N VAL A 92 -1.75 -7.61 5.08
CA VAL A 92 -0.68 -8.30 5.82
C VAL A 92 0.68 -8.08 5.17
N ILE A 93 0.78 -8.21 3.84
CA ILE A 93 2.02 -7.99 3.09
C ILE A 93 2.46 -6.52 3.22
N MET A 94 1.52 -5.59 3.05
CA MET A 94 1.76 -4.15 3.14
C MET A 94 2.17 -3.73 4.56
N GLY A 95 1.53 -4.29 5.60
CA GLY A 95 1.93 -4.06 6.99
C GLY A 95 3.34 -4.59 7.32
N ALA A 96 3.65 -5.83 6.90
CA ALA A 96 4.95 -6.44 7.14
C ALA A 96 6.08 -5.72 6.41
N SER A 97 5.87 -5.39 5.12
CA SER A 97 6.84 -4.64 4.32
C SER A 97 7.07 -3.24 4.87
N PHE A 98 6.02 -2.56 5.34
CA PHE A 98 6.16 -1.26 6.01
C PHE A 98 7.07 -1.35 7.24
N CYS A 99 6.86 -2.32 8.13
CA CYS A 99 7.73 -2.52 9.29
C CYS A 99 9.20 -2.78 8.89
N LEU A 100 9.42 -3.55 7.81
CA LEU A 100 10.77 -3.88 7.32
C LEU A 100 11.45 -2.69 6.63
N MET A 101 10.70 -1.80 5.97
CA MET A 101 11.25 -0.57 5.35
C MET A 101 11.89 0.37 6.38
N TRP A 102 11.42 0.38 7.62
CA TRP A 102 11.99 1.18 8.70
C TRP A 102 13.29 0.62 9.29
N GLN A 103 13.64 -0.63 8.98
CA GLN A 103 14.88 -1.28 9.45
C GLN A 103 16.09 -0.89 8.58
N LEU A 104 16.36 0.42 8.48
CA LEU A 104 17.54 0.96 7.81
C LEU A 104 18.62 1.25 8.86
N TYR A 105 19.81 0.69 8.65
CA TYR A 105 20.96 0.91 9.51
C TYR A 105 22.01 1.75 8.78
N PRO A 106 22.52 2.85 9.39
CA PRO A 106 23.53 3.70 8.77
C PRO A 106 24.89 3.00 8.62
N GLU A 107 25.11 1.90 9.34
CA GLU A 107 26.31 1.06 9.24
C GLU A 107 26.38 0.28 7.92
N ASN A 108 25.24 0.08 7.25
CA ASN A 108 25.20 -0.57 5.95
C ASN A 108 25.62 0.39 4.85
N GLY A 109 26.41 -0.09 3.89
CA GLY A 109 26.81 0.70 2.73
C GLY A 109 25.61 1.26 1.95
N LEU A 110 25.79 2.43 1.31
CA LEU A 110 24.74 3.15 0.59
C LEU A 110 24.01 2.27 -0.44
N ASN A 111 24.74 1.45 -1.19
CA ASN A 111 24.18 0.55 -2.19
C ASN A 111 23.27 -0.52 -1.56
N TYR A 112 23.63 -1.05 -0.38
CA TYR A 112 22.81 -2.05 0.32
C TYR A 112 21.50 -1.43 0.78
N ASN A 113 21.57 -0.27 1.44
CA ASN A 113 20.38 0.46 1.90
C ASN A 113 19.48 0.86 0.72
N PHE A 114 20.06 1.24 -0.41
CA PHE A 114 19.31 1.55 -1.64
C PHE A 114 18.56 0.33 -2.17
N THR A 115 19.25 -0.79 -2.38
CA THR A 115 18.62 -2.01 -2.92
C THR A 115 17.60 -2.59 -1.95
N TYR A 116 17.90 -2.60 -0.65
CA TYR A 116 16.99 -3.05 0.40
C TYR A 116 15.70 -2.23 0.36
N PHE A 117 15.80 -0.90 0.43
CA PHE A 117 14.63 -0.02 0.44
C PHE A 117 13.81 -0.14 -0.86
N LEU A 118 14.48 -0.21 -2.01
CA LEU A 118 13.81 -0.38 -3.30
C LEU A 118 13.04 -1.70 -3.38
N PHE A 119 13.65 -2.80 -2.93
CA PHE A 119 13.01 -4.11 -2.90
C PHE A 119 11.76 -4.11 -2.02
N TYR A 120 11.87 -3.63 -0.78
CA TYR A 120 10.71 -3.58 0.12
C TYR A 120 9.65 -2.58 -0.34
N SER A 121 10.04 -1.51 -1.05
CA SER A 121 9.07 -0.60 -1.67
C SER A 121 8.24 -1.34 -2.74
N PHE A 122 8.86 -2.17 -3.60
CA PHE A 122 8.09 -2.98 -4.54
C PHE A 122 7.14 -3.96 -3.85
N VAL A 123 7.59 -4.61 -2.77
CA VAL A 123 6.73 -5.52 -1.98
C VAL A 123 5.58 -4.75 -1.31
N PHE A 124 5.84 -3.54 -0.83
CA PHE A 124 4.84 -2.67 -0.22
C PHE A 124 3.76 -2.25 -1.21
N TYR A 125 4.12 -1.91 -2.46
CA TYR A 125 3.15 -1.55 -3.50
C TYR A 125 2.43 -2.77 -4.11
N LEU A 126 2.93 -3.99 -3.90
CA LEU A 126 2.27 -5.21 -4.39
C LEU A 126 1.20 -5.72 -3.42
N GLY A 127 1.34 -5.45 -2.12
CA GLY A 127 0.37 -5.82 -1.09
C GLY A 127 -0.69 -4.75 -0.89
#